data_AF-A0A2N1MBT6-F1
#
_entry.id   AF-A0A2N1MBT6-F1
#
_cell.length_a   1.000
_cell.length_b   1.000
_cell.length_c   1.000
_cell.angle_alpha   90.00
_cell.angle_beta   90.00
_cell.angle_gamma   90.00
#
_symmetry.space_group_name_H-M   'P 1'
#
loop_
_entity.id
_entity.type
_entity.pdbx_description
1 polymer ?
#
loop_
_entity_poly.entity_id
_entity_poly.type
_entity_poly.pdbx_seq_one_letter_code
_entity_poly.pdbx_strand_id
1 'polypeptide(L)'
;MNNSKTRLIGMSPAHAITLEEVESKPSKKAKRAIGKDEEIKLQKGTVVRYLLKAGELEGDHRRRATDPYWSLRVFKIKRVVIGRNPPQPVLYYLENKPIESTAHLIGRNPKRPFKFEELQVIEEPDKIEYPPDEFMRKYHHTGFVHYVRVDNDQLTKAHQYAMKRGGQCLGKTRQIN
;
A
#
# COMPACT_ATOMS: atom_id res chain seq x y z
N MET A 1 29.51 -27.71 -22.92
CA MET A 1 28.28 -26.92 -23.21
C MET A 1 28.51 -25.39 -23.15
N ASN A 2 29.74 -24.94 -23.00
CA ASN A 2 30.13 -23.62 -22.50
C ASN A 2 30.97 -22.82 -23.52
N ASN A 3 31.10 -23.33 -24.74
CA ASN A 3 31.97 -22.78 -25.79
C ASN A 3 31.17 -22.12 -26.92
N SER A 4 29.84 -22.28 -26.92
CA SER A 4 28.96 -21.62 -27.89
C SER A 4 28.60 -20.20 -27.44
N LYS A 5 28.43 -19.30 -28.40
CA LYS A 5 28.06 -17.91 -28.14
C LYS A 5 26.61 -17.83 -27.67
N THR A 6 26.37 -17.07 -26.61
CA THR A 6 25.00 -16.82 -26.11
C THR A 6 24.35 -15.66 -26.84
N ARG A 7 23.03 -15.71 -27.04
CA ARG A 7 22.30 -14.65 -27.76
C ARG A 7 22.28 -13.31 -27.00
N LEU A 8 22.37 -13.34 -25.67
CA LEU A 8 22.29 -12.15 -24.82
C LEU A 8 23.59 -11.36 -24.80
N ILE A 9 24.72 -12.05 -24.77
CA ILE A 9 26.03 -11.43 -24.59
C ILE A 9 26.84 -11.44 -25.91
N GLY A 10 26.51 -12.36 -26.84
CA GLY A 10 27.24 -12.52 -28.09
C GLY A 10 28.58 -13.25 -27.95
N MET A 11 28.96 -13.65 -26.73
CA MET A 11 30.18 -14.39 -26.41
C MET A 11 29.86 -15.72 -25.70
N SER A 12 30.85 -16.61 -25.64
CA SER A 12 30.73 -17.87 -24.91
C SER A 12 30.91 -17.65 -23.41
N PRO A 13 30.21 -18.42 -22.54
CA PRO A 13 30.37 -18.30 -21.09
C PRO A 13 31.82 -18.50 -20.62
N ALA A 14 32.57 -19.39 -21.27
CA ALA A 14 33.98 -19.62 -20.97
C ALA A 14 34.89 -18.42 -21.23
N HIS A 15 34.50 -17.51 -22.13
CA HIS A 15 35.23 -16.28 -22.41
C HIS A 15 34.69 -15.08 -21.61
N ALA A 16 33.39 -15.09 -21.29
CA ALA A 16 32.78 -14.07 -20.45
C ALA A 16 33.35 -14.08 -19.02
N ILE A 17 33.62 -15.27 -18.47
CA ILE A 17 34.11 -15.42 -17.09
C ILE A 17 35.52 -14.83 -16.87
N THR A 18 36.29 -14.65 -17.94
CA THR A 18 37.64 -14.05 -17.86
C THR A 18 37.63 -12.52 -17.92
N LEU A 19 36.49 -11.91 -18.22
CA LEU A 19 36.33 -10.46 -18.29
C LEU A 19 35.80 -9.92 -16.97
N GLU A 20 36.26 -8.73 -16.58
CA GLU A 20 35.82 -8.06 -15.34
C GLU A 20 34.37 -7.57 -15.45
N GLU A 21 34.00 -7.02 -16.62
CA GLU A 21 32.64 -6.60 -16.92
C GLU A 21 32.22 -7.04 -18.32
N VAL A 22 30.93 -7.34 -18.44
CA VAL A 22 30.36 -7.89 -19.67
C VAL A 22 29.01 -7.24 -19.92
N GLU A 23 28.91 -6.47 -21.00
CA GLU A 23 27.66 -5.87 -21.42
C GLU A 23 26.69 -6.94 -21.95
N SER A 24 25.47 -6.96 -21.44
CA SER A 24 24.43 -7.91 -21.87
C SER A 24 23.22 -7.20 -22.46
N LYS A 25 22.71 -7.75 -23.55
CA LYS A 25 21.43 -7.29 -24.12
C LYS A 25 20.29 -7.75 -23.22
N PRO A 26 19.28 -6.91 -22.98
CA PRO A 26 18.13 -7.29 -22.17
C PRO A 26 17.40 -8.47 -22.82
N SER A 27 17.12 -9.52 -22.04
CA SER A 27 16.53 -10.76 -22.58
C SER A 27 15.10 -10.58 -23.10
N LYS A 28 14.43 -9.53 -22.65
CA LYS A 28 13.12 -9.09 -23.11
C LYS A 28 13.18 -7.60 -23.37
N LYS A 29 12.59 -7.14 -24.47
CA LYS A 29 12.31 -5.72 -24.64
C LYS A 29 11.45 -5.28 -23.44
N ALA A 30 11.81 -4.18 -22.79
CA ALA A 30 10.91 -3.57 -21.81
C ALA A 30 9.58 -3.31 -22.53
N LYS A 31 8.46 -3.83 -22.00
CA LYS A 31 7.14 -3.66 -22.62
C LYS A 31 6.69 -2.20 -22.67
N ARG A 32 7.35 -1.34 -21.91
CA ARG A 32 7.10 0.09 -21.84
C ARG A 32 8.14 0.81 -22.69
N ALA A 33 7.68 1.72 -23.54
CA ALA A 33 8.50 2.89 -23.83
C ALA A 33 8.69 3.57 -22.47
N ILE A 34 9.90 3.48 -21.90
CA ILE A 34 10.35 4.50 -20.94
C ILE A 34 10.49 5.75 -21.80
N GLY A 35 9.34 6.34 -22.10
CA GLY A 35 9.20 7.48 -22.98
C GLY A 35 9.87 8.65 -22.29
N LYS A 36 10.50 9.51 -23.09
CA LYS A 36 11.19 10.71 -22.63
C LYS A 36 10.26 11.62 -21.78
N ASP A 37 8.95 11.41 -21.83
CA ASP A 37 7.92 12.12 -21.10
C ASP A 37 6.86 11.15 -20.53
N GLU A 38 7.06 10.59 -19.33
CA GLU A 38 5.93 10.01 -18.58
C GLU A 38 5.08 11.16 -18.02
N GLU A 39 3.79 11.20 -18.39
CA GLU A 39 2.86 12.23 -17.91
C GLU A 39 2.50 12.05 -16.42
N ILE A 40 2.29 13.18 -15.73
CA ILE A 40 1.76 13.19 -14.37
C ILE A 40 0.28 12.80 -14.43
N LYS A 41 -0.03 11.60 -13.91
CA LYS A 41 -1.41 11.08 -13.87
C LYS A 41 -2.16 11.47 -12.61
N LEU A 42 -1.45 11.66 -11.50
CA LEU A 42 -2.04 12.00 -10.20
C LEU A 42 -1.47 13.32 -9.70
N GLN A 43 -2.33 14.15 -9.13
CA GLN A 43 -1.93 15.45 -8.61
C GLN A 43 -1.55 15.35 -7.12
N LYS A 44 -0.86 16.39 -6.64
CA LYS A 44 -0.63 16.55 -5.20
C LYS A 44 -1.99 16.66 -4.48
N GLY A 45 -2.10 16.02 -3.33
CA GLY A 45 -3.33 16.00 -2.53
C GLY A 45 -4.30 14.89 -2.90
N THR A 46 -4.12 14.20 -4.03
CA THR A 46 -4.94 13.03 -4.37
C THR A 46 -4.80 11.97 -3.28
N VAL A 47 -5.94 11.40 -2.90
CA VAL A 47 -6.07 10.39 -1.85
C VAL A 47 -5.88 9.02 -2.47
N VAL A 48 -4.92 8.26 -1.95
CA VAL A 48 -4.51 6.97 -2.53
C VAL A 48 -4.20 5.94 -1.44
N ARG A 49 -4.39 4.67 -1.77
CA ARG A 49 -3.74 3.53 -1.10
C ARG A 49 -2.65 2.96 -1.99
N TYR A 50 -1.66 2.32 -1.40
CA TYR A 50 -0.48 1.84 -2.12
C TYR A 50 -0.36 0.32 -2.07
N LEU A 51 0.25 -0.24 -3.11
CA LEU A 51 0.50 -1.67 -3.23
C LEU A 51 1.66 -2.09 -2.31
N LEU A 52 1.41 -3.07 -1.45
CA LEU A 52 2.39 -3.62 -0.52
C LEU A 52 3.37 -4.53 -1.26
N LYS A 53 4.67 -4.33 -1.03
CA LYS A 53 5.74 -5.24 -1.47
C LYS A 53 5.95 -6.37 -0.48
N ALA A 54 6.62 -7.43 -0.95
CA ALA A 54 7.12 -8.46 -0.07
C ALA A 54 7.99 -7.84 1.05
N GLY A 55 7.68 -8.16 2.31
CA GLY A 55 8.34 -7.57 3.48
C GLY A 55 7.73 -6.26 4.00
N GLU A 56 6.82 -5.61 3.27
CA GLU A 56 6.00 -4.49 3.79
C GLU A 56 4.75 -5.01 4.52
N LEU A 57 4.34 -6.26 4.26
CA LEU A 57 3.20 -6.93 4.86
C LEU A 57 3.59 -7.54 6.22
N GLU A 58 2.82 -7.24 7.26
CA GLU A 58 3.03 -7.70 8.63
C GLU A 58 2.15 -8.94 8.87
N GLY A 59 2.64 -10.14 8.50
CA GLY A 59 1.91 -11.41 8.61
C GLY A 59 2.48 -12.57 7.77
N ASP A 60 2.08 -13.81 8.07
CA ASP A 60 2.68 -15.07 7.55
C ASP A 60 2.54 -15.28 6.03
N HIS A 61 3.54 -15.95 5.47
CA HIS A 61 3.99 -15.98 4.07
C HIS A 61 3.15 -16.85 3.11
N ARG A 62 1.91 -17.22 3.47
CA ARG A 62 1.11 -18.19 2.70
C ARG A 62 0.19 -17.49 1.69
N ARG A 63 0.61 -17.51 0.42
CA ARG A 63 0.03 -16.76 -0.71
C ARG A 63 -1.17 -17.46 -1.38
N ARG A 64 -2.14 -16.67 -1.85
CA ARG A 64 -2.81 -16.90 -3.15
C ARG A 64 -2.19 -15.95 -4.17
N ALA A 65 -1.92 -16.44 -5.38
CA ALA A 65 -1.10 -15.75 -6.38
C ALA A 65 -1.82 -14.60 -7.13
N THR A 66 -3.11 -14.36 -6.87
CA THR A 66 -3.99 -13.68 -7.84
C THR A 66 -4.38 -12.25 -7.45
N ASP A 67 -4.43 -11.89 -6.17
CA ASP A 67 -4.98 -10.59 -5.73
C ASP A 67 -3.90 -9.65 -5.16
N PRO A 68 -3.78 -8.40 -5.65
CA PRO A 68 -2.84 -7.41 -5.12
C PRO A 68 -3.22 -6.95 -3.70
N TYR A 69 -2.26 -6.96 -2.76
CA TYR A 69 -2.46 -6.45 -1.40
C TYR A 69 -2.24 -4.95 -1.32
N TRP A 70 -3.33 -4.20 -1.21
CA TRP A 70 -3.30 -2.76 -0.99
C TRP A 70 -3.15 -2.41 0.50
N SER A 71 -2.55 -1.26 0.79
CA SER A 71 -2.49 -0.71 2.14
C SER A 71 -3.90 -0.44 2.67
N LEU A 72 -4.13 -0.78 3.93
CA LEU A 72 -5.38 -0.43 4.63
C LEU A 72 -5.45 1.06 4.91
N ARG A 73 -4.31 1.62 5.36
CA ARG A 73 -4.13 3.05 5.53
C ARG A 73 -4.13 3.76 4.19
N VAL A 74 -4.77 4.93 4.18
CA VAL A 74 -4.87 5.79 3.01
C VAL A 74 -4.09 7.07 3.26
N PHE A 75 -3.45 7.56 2.21
CA PHE A 75 -2.51 8.68 2.27
C PHE A 75 -2.81 9.70 1.18
N LYS A 76 -2.41 10.94 1.42
CA LYS A 76 -2.39 11.98 0.39
C LYS A 76 -1.04 11.97 -0.32
N ILE A 77 -1.05 12.26 -1.62
CA ILE A 77 0.17 12.51 -2.38
C ILE A 77 0.79 13.83 -1.91
N LYS A 78 1.98 13.77 -1.33
CA LYS A 78 2.74 14.93 -0.85
C LYS A 78 3.41 15.69 -1.99
N ARG A 79 4.05 14.96 -2.91
CA ARG A 79 4.73 15.54 -4.09
C ARG A 79 4.92 14.51 -5.19
N VAL A 80 5.06 15.01 -6.41
CA VAL A 80 5.36 14.24 -7.61
C VAL A 80 6.73 14.67 -8.13
N VAL A 81 7.59 13.72 -8.44
CA VAL A 81 8.96 13.97 -8.92
C VAL A 81 9.14 13.32 -10.28
N ILE A 82 9.73 14.08 -11.21
CA ILE A 82 10.04 13.63 -12.57
C ILE A 82 11.54 13.76 -12.76
N GLY A 83 12.23 12.66 -13.02
CA GLY A 83 13.64 12.69 -13.42
C GLY A 83 13.73 12.94 -14.92
N ARG A 84 14.20 14.14 -15.31
CA ARG A 84 14.32 14.54 -16.72
C ARG A 84 15.66 14.15 -17.35
N ASN A 85 16.65 13.70 -16.58
CA ASN A 85 17.95 13.30 -17.12
C ASN A 85 18.71 12.30 -16.21
N PRO A 86 18.81 11.00 -16.55
CA PRO A 86 18.12 10.33 -17.66
C PRO A 86 16.59 10.30 -17.46
N PRO A 87 15.79 9.98 -18.49
CA PRO A 87 14.34 9.82 -18.33
C PRO A 87 14.03 8.73 -17.30
N GLN A 88 13.51 9.15 -16.15
CA GLN A 88 13.13 8.25 -15.06
C GLN A 88 11.60 8.23 -14.92
N PRO A 89 11.03 7.13 -14.41
CA PRO A 89 9.60 7.06 -14.19
C PRO A 89 9.13 8.11 -13.18
N VAL A 90 7.88 8.56 -13.31
CA VAL A 90 7.27 9.52 -12.38
C VAL A 90 7.14 8.86 -11.01
N LEU A 91 7.71 9.51 -9.99
CA LEU A 91 7.69 9.04 -8.62
C LEU A 91 6.75 9.87 -7.75
N TYR A 92 5.84 9.19 -7.08
CA TYR A 92 4.89 9.75 -6.14
C TYR A 92 5.38 9.55 -4.71
N TYR A 93 5.50 10.63 -3.96
CA TYR A 93 5.80 10.60 -2.53
C TYR A 93 4.52 10.82 -1.76
N LEU A 94 4.21 9.91 -0.85
CA LEU A 94 3.05 10.02 0.03
C LEU A 94 3.40 10.85 1.26
N GLU A 95 2.36 11.36 1.93
CA GLU A 95 2.52 11.95 3.25
C GLU A 95 2.99 10.91 4.28
N ASN A 96 3.74 11.36 5.28
CA ASN A 96 4.26 10.48 6.33
C ASN A 96 3.15 10.00 7.27
N LYS A 97 2.02 10.71 7.31
CA LYS A 97 0.87 10.37 8.15
C LYS A 97 -0.30 9.97 7.24
N PRO A 98 -1.04 8.91 7.61
CA PRO A 98 -2.29 8.58 6.93
C PRO A 98 -3.36 9.63 7.21
N ILE A 99 -4.44 9.61 6.42
CA ILE A 99 -5.63 10.40 6.70
C ILE A 99 -6.26 9.97 8.03
N GLU A 100 -6.89 10.91 8.75
CA GLU A 100 -7.41 10.67 10.09
C GLU A 100 -8.40 9.50 10.16
N SER A 101 -9.27 9.38 9.15
CA SER A 101 -10.25 8.29 9.04
C SER A 101 -9.64 6.90 8.90
N THR A 102 -8.34 6.78 8.59
CA THR A 102 -7.64 5.49 8.49
C THR A 102 -6.42 5.39 9.40
N ALA A 103 -6.12 6.45 10.17
CA ALA A 103 -4.93 6.52 11.01
C ALA A 103 -4.91 5.48 12.14
N HIS A 104 -6.09 5.08 12.60
CA HIS A 104 -6.30 4.04 13.59
C HIS A 104 -5.97 2.62 13.07
N LEU A 105 -5.98 2.40 11.74
CA LEU A 105 -5.77 1.08 11.17
C LEU A 105 -4.33 0.63 11.41
N ILE A 106 -4.11 -0.66 11.63
CA ILE A 106 -2.75 -1.20 11.76
C ILE A 106 -2.05 -1.09 10.39
N GLY A 107 -0.81 -0.61 10.41
CA GLY A 107 -0.02 -0.47 9.19
C GLY A 107 1.23 0.37 9.40
N ARG A 108 2.21 0.17 8.52
CA ARG A 108 3.44 0.98 8.52
C ARG A 108 3.26 2.19 7.61
N ASN A 109 3.92 3.29 7.95
CA ASN A 109 3.95 4.45 7.07
C ASN A 109 4.91 4.17 5.90
N PRO A 110 4.55 4.61 4.68
CA PRO A 110 5.39 4.38 3.51
C PRO A 110 6.72 5.11 3.66
N LYS A 111 7.84 4.41 3.41
CA LYS A 111 9.21 4.97 3.49
C LYS A 111 9.86 5.14 2.11
N ARG A 112 9.16 4.81 1.03
CA ARG A 112 9.67 4.81 -0.34
C ARG A 112 8.76 5.58 -1.29
N PRO A 113 9.26 6.02 -2.46
CA PRO A 113 8.41 6.51 -3.52
C PRO A 113 7.64 5.38 -4.22
N PHE A 114 6.58 5.76 -4.92
CA PHE A 114 5.68 4.86 -5.64
C PHE A 114 5.60 5.22 -7.11
N LYS A 115 5.36 4.19 -7.93
CA LYS A 115 4.93 4.37 -9.33
C LYS A 115 3.40 4.46 -9.39
N PHE A 116 2.89 4.98 -10.50
CA PHE A 116 1.43 5.05 -10.71
C PHE A 116 0.74 3.69 -10.56
N GLU A 117 1.32 2.61 -11.09
CA GLU A 117 0.72 1.25 -11.01
C GLU A 117 0.69 0.69 -9.58
N GLU A 118 1.50 1.25 -8.69
CA GLU A 118 1.54 0.88 -7.28
C GLU A 118 0.58 1.72 -6.43
N LEU A 119 -0.24 2.57 -7.04
CA LEU A 119 -1.21 3.44 -6.37
C LEU A 119 -2.62 3.17 -6.88
N GLN A 120 -3.58 3.14 -5.96
CA GLN A 120 -5.00 3.13 -6.27
C GLN A 120 -5.65 4.37 -5.69
N VAL A 121 -6.32 5.14 -6.55
CA VAL A 121 -7.06 6.35 -6.16
C VAL A 121 -8.30 5.95 -5.37
N ILE A 122 -8.54 6.65 -4.27
CA ILE A 122 -9.73 6.53 -3.47
C ILE A 122 -10.49 7.85 -3.58
N GLU A 123 -11.66 7.82 -4.21
CA GLU A 123 -12.53 8.99 -4.37
C GLU A 123 -13.21 9.36 -3.06
N GLU A 124 -13.74 8.37 -2.34
CA GLU A 124 -14.47 8.54 -1.08
C GLU A 124 -13.74 7.83 0.07
N PRO A 125 -12.79 8.49 0.75
CA PRO A 125 -12.04 7.86 1.84
C PRO A 125 -12.90 7.43 3.03
N ASP A 126 -14.06 8.05 3.21
CA ASP A 126 -14.95 7.79 4.35
C ASP A 126 -15.91 6.62 4.10
N LYS A 127 -15.96 6.09 2.88
CA LYS A 127 -16.82 4.96 2.47
C LYS A 127 -16.01 3.76 1.97
N ILE A 128 -14.71 3.70 2.28
CA ILE A 128 -13.87 2.56 1.86
C ILE A 128 -14.43 1.28 2.48
N GLU A 129 -14.88 0.38 1.61
CA GLU A 129 -15.26 -0.97 2.00
C GLU A 129 -14.01 -1.84 2.08
N TYR A 130 -13.75 -2.37 3.27
CA TYR A 130 -12.67 -3.32 3.50
C TYR A 130 -13.19 -4.74 3.35
N PRO A 131 -12.36 -5.70 2.91
CA PRO A 131 -12.76 -7.10 2.89
C PRO A 131 -13.19 -7.57 4.30
N PRO A 132 -14.07 -8.57 4.38
CA PRO A 132 -14.69 -9.01 5.64
C PRO A 132 -13.68 -9.27 6.77
N ASP A 133 -14.09 -9.00 8.01
CA ASP A 133 -13.22 -9.13 9.19
C ASP A 133 -12.57 -10.51 9.33
N GLU A 134 -13.24 -11.59 8.93
CA GLU A 134 -12.66 -12.94 8.94
C GLU A 134 -11.43 -13.07 8.02
N PHE A 135 -11.46 -12.39 6.87
CA PHE A 135 -10.33 -12.32 5.95
C PHE A 135 -9.18 -11.53 6.57
N MET A 136 -9.48 -10.44 7.28
CA MET A 136 -8.50 -9.59 7.94
C MET A 136 -7.85 -10.26 9.16
N ARG A 137 -8.63 -11.01 9.95
CA ARG A 137 -8.15 -11.75 11.15
C ARG A 137 -7.17 -12.86 10.84
N LYS A 138 -7.24 -13.46 9.64
CA LYS A 138 -6.29 -14.48 9.20
C LYS A 138 -4.85 -13.97 9.13
N TYR A 139 -4.65 -12.68 8.93
CA TYR A 139 -3.33 -12.08 8.72
C TYR A 139 -2.87 -11.18 9.89
N HIS A 140 -3.78 -10.80 10.79
CA HIS A 140 -3.49 -9.91 11.92
C HIS A 140 -3.97 -10.55 13.24
N HIS A 141 -3.07 -11.30 13.89
CA HIS A 141 -3.33 -12.05 15.13
C HIS A 141 -3.50 -11.16 16.37
N THR A 142 -3.02 -9.91 16.31
CA THR A 142 -3.18 -8.90 17.34
C THR A 142 -4.35 -7.99 17.00
N GLY A 143 -5.52 -8.36 17.54
CA GLY A 143 -6.73 -7.53 17.69
C GLY A 143 -6.92 -6.38 16.70
N PHE A 144 -7.49 -6.68 15.53
CA PHE A 144 -8.18 -5.66 14.75
C PHE A 144 -9.31 -5.10 15.63
N VAL A 145 -9.18 -3.85 16.09
CA VAL A 145 -10.24 -3.20 16.88
C VAL A 145 -11.35 -2.87 15.91
N HIS A 146 -12.48 -3.56 16.06
CA HIS A 146 -13.69 -3.30 15.30
C HIS A 146 -14.16 -1.86 15.53
N TYR A 147 -14.50 -1.16 14.45
CA TYR A 147 -15.47 -0.07 14.53
C TYR A 147 -16.60 -0.42 13.60
N VAL A 148 -17.78 -0.66 14.17
CA VAL A 148 -19.03 -0.48 13.46
C VAL A 148 -19.09 1.01 13.13
N ARG A 149 -19.29 1.34 11.85
CA ARG A 149 -19.63 2.71 11.44
C ARG A 149 -20.99 3.03 12.08
N VAL A 150 -20.96 3.61 13.26
CA VAL A 150 -22.18 4.05 13.94
C VAL A 150 -22.66 5.26 13.17
N ASP A 151 -23.81 5.12 12.48
CA ASP A 151 -24.46 6.23 11.80
C ASP A 151 -24.60 7.42 12.77
N ASN A 152 -24.35 8.63 12.26
CA ASN A 152 -24.35 9.85 13.08
C ASN A 152 -25.64 10.00 13.91
N ASP A 153 -26.78 9.48 13.44
CA ASP A 153 -28.04 9.46 14.20
C ASP A 153 -27.96 8.63 15.50
N GLN A 154 -27.29 7.48 15.46
CA GLN A 154 -27.08 6.64 16.64
C GLN A 154 -26.11 7.31 17.63
N LEU A 155 -25.08 8.01 17.13
CA LEU A 155 -24.15 8.76 17.98
C LEU A 155 -24.84 9.95 18.67
N THR A 156 -25.75 10.61 17.95
CA THR A 156 -26.59 11.69 18.48
C THR A 156 -27.55 11.18 19.56
N LYS A 157 -28.18 10.01 19.34
CA LYS A 157 -29.03 9.34 20.35
C LYS A 157 -28.25 8.93 21.60
N ALA A 158 -27.06 8.35 21.43
CA ALA A 158 -26.19 7.97 22.55
C ALA A 158 -25.73 9.18 23.36
N HIS A 159 -25.39 10.29 22.69
CA HIS A 159 -25.01 11.54 23.33
C HIS A 159 -26.19 12.15 24.11
N GLN A 160 -27.40 12.19 23.52
CA GLN A 160 -28.60 12.66 24.22
C GLN A 160 -28.97 11.77 25.42
N TYR A 161 -28.79 10.45 25.30
CA TYR A 161 -28.98 9.52 26.42
C TYR A 161 -28.02 9.80 27.58
N ALA A 162 -26.73 10.01 27.28
CA ALA A 162 -25.72 10.33 28.29
C ALA A 162 -25.97 11.70 28.97
N MET A 163 -26.39 12.71 28.19
CA MET A 163 -26.76 14.02 28.74
C MET A 163 -27.98 13.94 29.65
N LYS A 164 -28.99 13.13 29.32
CA LYS A 164 -30.17 12.90 30.18
C LYS A 164 -29.85 12.21 31.51
N ARG A 165 -28.73 11.49 31.60
CA ARG A 165 -28.30 10.75 32.79
C ARG A 165 -27.17 11.44 33.58
N GLY A 166 -26.82 12.68 33.23
CA GLY A 166 -25.80 13.45 33.95
C GLY A 166 -24.38 12.83 33.92
N GLY A 167 -24.07 12.01 32.91
CA GLY A 167 -22.73 11.41 32.77
C GLY A 167 -22.38 10.29 33.75
N GLN A 168 -23.31 9.79 34.58
CA GLN A 168 -23.05 8.61 35.41
C GLN A 168 -23.31 7.32 34.62
N CYS A 169 -22.26 6.81 33.99
CA CYS A 169 -22.22 5.44 33.50
C CYS A 169 -22.23 4.48 34.69
N LEU A 170 -23.17 3.51 34.67
CA LEU A 170 -23.47 2.55 35.73
C LEU A 170 -22.22 1.99 36.45
N GLY A 171 -22.17 2.17 37.77
CA GLY A 171 -21.27 1.43 38.64
C GLY A 171 -21.54 -0.08 38.53
N LYS A 172 -20.48 -0.87 38.41
CA LYS A 172 -20.54 -2.33 38.26
C LYS A 172 -21.21 -2.96 39.49
N THR A 173 -22.46 -3.39 39.36
CA THR A 173 -23.02 -4.39 40.30
C THR A 173 -22.62 -5.77 39.82
N ARG A 174 -21.53 -6.30 40.36
CA ARG A 174 -21.27 -7.75 40.34
C ARG A 174 -21.96 -8.35 41.57
N GLN A 175 -23.17 -8.85 41.38
CA GLN A 175 -23.73 -9.89 42.23
C GLN A 175 -24.17 -11.01 41.29
N ILE A 176 -23.46 -12.13 41.39
CA ILE A 176 -23.88 -13.42 40.86
C ILE A 176 -24.45 -14.14 42.09
N ASN A 177 -25.74 -14.45 42.07
CA ASN A 177 -26.31 -15.53 42.88
C ASN A 177 -26.37 -16.78 42.02
#